data_AF-A0A3M1R4T2-F1
#
_entry.id   AF-A0A3M1R4T2-F1
#
_cell.length_a   1.000
_cell.length_b   1.000
_cell.length_c   1.000
_cell.angle_alpha   90.00
_cell.angle_beta   90.00
_cell.angle_gamma   90.00
#
_symmetry.space_group_name_H-M   'P 1'
#
loop_
_entity.id
_entity.type
_entity.pdbx_description
1 polymer ?
#
loop_
_entity_poly.entity_id
_entity_poly.type
_entity_poly.pdbx_seq_one_letter_code
_entity_poly.pdbx_strand_id
1 'polypeptide(L)'
;VQNAKAAAATKPGAFVAGDIGPTGQLLQPLGTYTEDEFFAAFCEQVDALAEAGVDFFSIETMYSLEEALLALKAVQRTQLPAFVSLAYRVTPRGIYTMMGAEAGTAARTLEEAGAAVVGANCEVEITTMIKVVETIKTHTTLPIIAQPNAGQPILEEGKARYQQQPEEFAAQVPALLQAGARIIGGCCGTSPEFIRCAVAQI
;
A
#
# COMPACT_ATOMS: atom_id res chain seq x y z
N VAL A 1 7.17 11.23 -12.25
CA VAL A 1 7.37 12.28 -11.21
C VAL A 1 7.05 13.69 -11.70
N GLN A 2 7.66 14.22 -12.78
CA GLN A 2 7.44 15.60 -13.23
C GLN A 2 5.96 15.97 -13.45
N ASN A 3 5.18 15.10 -14.11
CA ASN A 3 3.74 15.33 -14.31
C ASN A 3 2.97 15.39 -12.97
N ALA A 4 3.31 14.53 -12.01
CA ALA A 4 2.69 14.52 -10.69
C ALA A 4 3.03 15.81 -9.92
N LYS A 5 4.28 16.28 -9.99
CA LYS A 5 4.70 17.56 -9.41
C LYS A 5 3.98 18.76 -10.03
N ALA A 6 3.84 18.79 -11.36
CA ALA A 6 3.10 19.85 -12.04
C ALA A 6 1.64 19.90 -11.60
N ALA A 7 1.00 18.74 -11.44
CA ALA A 7 -0.37 18.67 -10.91
C ALA A 7 -0.44 19.10 -9.43
N ALA A 8 0.49 18.63 -8.59
CA ALA A 8 0.56 18.96 -7.16
C ALA A 8 0.84 20.46 -6.91
N ALA A 9 1.61 21.13 -7.77
CA ALA A 9 1.90 22.56 -7.65
C ALA A 9 0.64 23.45 -7.70
N THR A 10 -0.47 22.94 -8.24
CA THR A 10 -1.77 23.64 -8.26
C THR A 10 -2.59 23.43 -6.99
N LYS A 11 -2.11 22.60 -6.05
CA LYS A 11 -2.81 22.19 -4.82
C LYS A 11 -1.90 22.31 -3.60
N PRO A 12 -1.98 23.42 -2.85
CA PRO A 12 -1.21 23.60 -1.62
C PRO A 12 -1.40 22.42 -0.66
N GLY A 13 -0.30 21.89 -0.13
CA GLY A 13 -0.31 20.74 0.79
C GLY A 13 -0.42 19.37 0.12
N ALA A 14 -0.42 19.28 -1.22
CA ALA A 14 -0.29 18.01 -1.93
C ALA A 14 1.17 17.53 -1.92
N PHE A 15 1.35 16.24 -1.68
CA PHE A 15 2.64 15.55 -1.76
C PHE A 15 2.68 14.61 -2.96
N VAL A 16 3.88 14.30 -3.44
CA VAL A 16 4.15 13.38 -4.55
C VAL A 16 5.00 12.22 -4.06
N ALA A 17 4.40 11.03 -4.06
CA ALA A 17 5.10 9.79 -3.75
C ALA A 17 5.88 9.24 -4.95
N GLY A 18 7.02 8.63 -4.69
CA GLY A 18 7.66 7.66 -5.58
C GLY A 18 7.04 6.29 -5.37
N ASP A 19 6.18 5.88 -6.29
CA ASP A 19 5.46 4.62 -6.21
C ASP A 19 6.30 3.42 -6.69
N ILE A 20 6.35 2.36 -5.88
CA ILE A 20 7.17 1.16 -6.08
C ILE A 20 6.30 -0.07 -5.77
N GLY A 21 6.00 -0.85 -6.81
CA GLY A 21 5.33 -2.14 -6.68
C GLY A 21 6.29 -3.32 -6.51
N PRO A 22 5.77 -4.55 -6.35
CA PRO A 22 6.60 -5.75 -6.37
C PRO A 22 7.24 -5.96 -7.74
N THR A 23 8.38 -6.64 -7.77
CA THR A 23 9.11 -7.00 -9.01
C THR A 23 8.34 -8.01 -9.86
N GLY A 24 7.38 -8.74 -9.28
CA GLY A 24 6.69 -9.86 -9.90
C GLY A 24 7.54 -11.15 -9.98
N GLN A 25 8.74 -11.15 -9.39
CA GLN A 25 9.62 -12.30 -9.31
C GLN A 25 9.48 -13.01 -7.96
N LEU A 26 9.95 -14.25 -7.88
CA LEU A 26 9.97 -15.01 -6.64
C LEU A 26 11.41 -15.16 -6.14
N LEU A 27 11.61 -14.96 -4.84
CA LEU A 27 12.89 -15.16 -4.16
C LEU A 27 13.24 -16.65 -4.08
N GLN A 28 14.53 -16.97 -4.19
CA GLN A 28 15.03 -18.32 -3.93
C GLN A 28 14.65 -18.81 -2.52
N PRO A 29 14.28 -20.10 -2.35
CA PRO A 29 14.27 -21.16 -3.36
C PRO A 29 12.96 -21.28 -4.17
N LEU A 30 11.98 -20.41 -3.94
CA LEU A 30 10.66 -20.48 -4.61
C LEU A 30 10.71 -19.97 -6.05
N GLY A 31 11.64 -19.07 -6.37
CA GLY A 31 11.95 -18.63 -7.72
C GLY A 31 13.45 -18.60 -8.00
N THR A 32 13.84 -17.80 -8.99
CA THR A 32 15.23 -17.72 -9.47
C THR A 32 15.98 -16.51 -8.93
N TYR A 33 15.29 -15.46 -8.50
CA TYR A 33 15.92 -14.22 -8.08
C TYR A 33 16.56 -14.35 -6.68
N THR A 34 17.73 -13.76 -6.54
CA THR A 34 18.48 -13.61 -5.28
C THR A 34 18.13 -12.30 -4.59
N GLU A 35 18.38 -12.20 -3.28
CA GLU A 35 18.15 -10.95 -2.54
C GLU A 35 18.94 -9.76 -3.13
N ASP A 36 20.15 -10.02 -3.62
CA ASP A 36 21.00 -9.00 -4.27
C ASP A 36 20.37 -8.49 -5.58
N GLU A 37 19.75 -9.35 -6.37
CA GLU A 37 19.05 -8.95 -7.60
C GLU A 37 17.80 -8.13 -7.30
N PHE A 38 16.99 -8.51 -6.31
CA PHE A 38 15.87 -7.69 -5.85
C PHE A 38 16.34 -6.32 -5.37
N PHE A 39 17.36 -6.31 -4.50
CA PHE A 39 17.89 -5.09 -3.91
C PHE A 39 18.45 -4.16 -4.99
N ALA A 40 19.20 -4.68 -5.96
CA ALA A 40 19.73 -3.91 -7.08
C ALA A 40 18.60 -3.30 -7.93
N ALA A 41 17.56 -4.07 -8.24
CA ALA A 41 16.41 -3.59 -9.01
C ALA A 41 15.68 -2.45 -8.28
N PHE A 42 15.44 -2.59 -6.97
CA PHE A 42 14.83 -1.51 -6.17
C PHE A 42 15.75 -0.29 -6.07
N CYS A 43 17.06 -0.46 -5.92
CA CYS A 43 18.00 0.65 -5.88
C CYS A 43 17.95 1.49 -7.16
N GLU A 44 17.89 0.87 -8.34
CA GLU A 44 17.77 1.58 -9.62
C GLU A 44 16.51 2.46 -9.67
N GLN A 45 15.35 1.90 -9.34
CA GLN A 45 14.09 2.65 -9.34
C GLN A 45 14.08 3.76 -8.27
N VAL A 46 14.58 3.46 -7.07
CA VAL A 46 14.67 4.41 -5.96
C VAL A 46 15.55 5.61 -6.34
N ASP A 47 16.73 5.36 -6.93
CA ASP A 47 17.67 6.41 -7.30
C ASP A 47 17.06 7.34 -8.35
N ALA A 48 16.38 6.79 -9.36
CA ALA A 48 15.69 7.58 -10.38
C ALA A 48 14.52 8.43 -9.81
N LEU A 49 13.73 7.86 -8.89
CA LEU A 49 12.63 8.57 -8.23
C LEU A 49 13.13 9.67 -7.29
N ALA A 50 14.20 9.41 -6.53
CA ALA A 50 14.84 10.36 -5.64
C ALA A 50 15.47 11.52 -6.41
N GLU A 51 16.18 11.25 -7.51
CA GLU A 51 16.75 12.30 -8.39
C GLU A 51 15.65 13.19 -8.98
N ALA A 52 14.50 12.61 -9.33
CA ALA A 52 13.33 13.37 -9.77
C ALA A 52 12.65 14.17 -8.63
N GLY A 53 13.04 13.92 -7.37
CA GLY A 53 12.72 14.69 -6.17
C GLY A 53 11.33 14.41 -5.57
N VAL A 54 10.90 13.15 -5.50
CA VAL A 54 9.68 12.78 -4.76
C VAL A 54 9.76 13.21 -3.29
N ASP A 55 8.61 13.43 -2.65
CA ASP A 55 8.56 13.87 -1.25
C ASP A 55 8.74 12.70 -0.26
N PHE A 56 8.30 11.51 -0.68
CA PHE A 56 8.41 10.25 0.05
C PHE A 56 8.24 9.07 -0.92
N PHE A 57 8.43 7.84 -0.44
CA PHE A 57 8.20 6.62 -1.23
C PHE A 57 6.94 5.88 -0.78
N SER A 58 6.18 5.35 -1.73
CA SER A 58 5.07 4.43 -1.49
C SER A 58 5.48 3.06 -2.03
N ILE A 59 5.85 2.15 -1.14
CA ILE A 59 6.10 0.76 -1.45
C ILE A 59 4.77 0.02 -1.28
N GLU A 60 4.12 -0.32 -2.38
CA GLU A 60 2.73 -0.81 -2.35
C GLU A 60 2.53 -2.18 -3.02
N THR A 61 1.43 -2.83 -2.66
CA THR A 61 1.00 -4.13 -3.22
C THR A 61 2.03 -5.24 -3.03
N MET A 62 2.86 -5.16 -2.00
CA MET A 62 3.86 -6.19 -1.74
C MET A 62 3.19 -7.46 -1.20
N TYR A 63 3.49 -8.59 -1.84
CA TYR A 63 2.95 -9.91 -1.49
C TYR A 63 3.85 -10.70 -0.53
N SER A 64 5.14 -10.33 -0.46
CA SER A 64 6.16 -10.86 0.42
C SER A 64 6.64 -9.76 1.36
N LEU A 65 6.80 -10.11 2.64
CA LEU A 65 7.41 -9.21 3.62
C LEU A 65 8.91 -9.04 3.34
N GLU A 66 9.57 -10.11 2.94
CA GLU A 66 10.99 -10.15 2.59
C GLU A 66 11.30 -9.21 1.41
N GLU A 67 10.49 -9.27 0.34
CA GLU A 67 10.61 -8.36 -0.80
C GLU A 67 10.38 -6.90 -0.39
N ALA A 68 9.35 -6.63 0.44
CA ALA A 68 9.06 -5.30 0.95
C ALA A 68 10.23 -4.74 1.79
N LEU A 69 10.90 -5.58 2.59
CA LEU A 69 12.07 -5.20 3.38
C LEU A 69 13.27 -4.84 2.50
N LEU A 70 13.47 -5.53 1.37
CA LEU A 70 14.51 -5.19 0.41
C LEU A 70 14.23 -3.85 -0.28
N ALA A 71 12.98 -3.59 -0.67
CA ALA A 71 12.56 -2.30 -1.20
C ALA A 71 12.74 -1.17 -0.17
N LEU A 72 12.35 -1.40 1.09
CA LEU A 72 12.52 -0.44 2.19
C LEU A 72 14.01 -0.14 2.42
N LYS A 73 14.86 -1.16 2.46
CA LYS A 73 16.31 -1.02 2.57
C LYS A 73 16.88 -0.17 1.43
N ALA A 74 16.37 -0.31 0.21
CA ALA A 74 16.80 0.52 -0.92
C ALA A 74 16.42 1.99 -0.71
N VAL A 75 15.17 2.26 -0.29
CA VAL A 75 14.69 3.63 0.00
C VAL A 75 15.50 4.32 1.10
N GLN A 76 15.91 3.59 2.14
CA GLN A 76 16.68 4.14 3.26
C GLN A 76 18.02 4.80 2.86
N ARG A 77 18.54 4.49 1.67
CA ARG A 77 19.71 5.16 1.08
C ARG A 77 19.45 6.65 0.79
N THR A 78 18.19 7.06 0.64
CA THR A 78 17.77 8.41 0.19
C THR A 78 17.41 9.38 1.32
N GLN A 79 17.35 8.91 2.57
CA GLN A 79 16.85 9.67 3.75
C GLN A 79 15.39 10.15 3.67
N LEU A 80 14.65 9.81 2.61
CA LEU A 80 13.24 10.15 2.48
C LEU A 80 12.35 9.13 3.22
N PRO A 81 11.17 9.54 3.71
CA PRO A 81 10.23 8.62 4.37
C PRO A 81 9.74 7.53 3.42
N ALA A 82 9.52 6.33 3.94
CA ALA A 82 8.96 5.20 3.21
C ALA A 82 7.62 4.78 3.83
N PHE A 83 6.57 4.75 3.03
CA PHE A 83 5.27 4.18 3.39
C PHE A 83 5.23 2.79 2.79
N VAL A 84 4.87 1.78 3.58
CA VAL A 84 4.88 0.39 3.14
C VAL A 84 3.51 -0.23 3.32
N SER A 85 2.87 -0.63 2.23
CA SER A 85 1.60 -1.35 2.23
C SER A 85 1.77 -2.75 1.64
N LEU A 86 1.23 -3.75 2.35
CA LEU A 86 1.20 -5.13 1.87
C LEU A 86 -0.22 -5.51 1.43
N ALA A 87 -0.30 -6.47 0.52
CA ALA A 87 -1.55 -7.03 0.04
C ALA A 87 -1.94 -8.25 0.92
N TYR A 88 -3.05 -8.14 1.64
CA TYR A 88 -3.50 -9.16 2.60
C TYR A 88 -4.78 -9.87 2.17
N ARG A 89 -4.90 -11.14 2.57
CA ARG A 89 -6.12 -11.94 2.49
C ARG A 89 -6.61 -12.26 3.88
N VAL A 90 -7.92 -12.18 4.07
CA VAL A 90 -8.59 -12.56 5.33
C VAL A 90 -9.09 -13.99 5.19
N THR A 91 -8.67 -14.86 6.10
CA THR A 91 -9.05 -16.28 6.15
C THR A 91 -9.55 -16.64 7.54
N PRO A 92 -10.21 -17.81 7.71
CA PRO A 92 -10.59 -18.29 9.05
C PRO A 92 -9.40 -18.49 10.01
N ARG A 93 -8.17 -18.61 9.49
CA ARG A 93 -6.95 -18.79 10.29
C ARG A 93 -6.28 -17.49 10.69
N GLY A 94 -6.63 -16.37 10.05
CA GLY A 94 -5.99 -15.08 10.25
C GLY A 94 -5.85 -14.27 8.96
N ILE A 95 -5.12 -13.16 9.06
CA ILE A 95 -4.87 -12.20 7.98
C ILE A 95 -3.41 -12.31 7.55
N TYR A 96 -3.20 -12.73 6.30
CA TYR A 96 -1.88 -13.07 5.79
C TYR A 96 -1.64 -12.47 4.41
N THR A 97 -0.38 -12.14 4.10
CA THR A 97 0.03 -11.90 2.71
C THR A 97 0.00 -13.21 1.91
N MET A 98 0.14 -13.12 0.59
CA MET A 98 0.21 -14.31 -0.26
C MET A 98 1.36 -15.25 0.13
N MET A 99 2.49 -14.69 0.55
CA MET A 99 3.67 -15.46 0.98
C MET A 99 3.62 -15.85 2.47
N GLY A 100 2.50 -15.62 3.15
CA GLY A 100 2.22 -16.16 4.47
C GLY A 100 2.62 -15.28 5.65
N ALA A 101 3.05 -14.03 5.42
CA ALA A 101 3.35 -13.11 6.52
C ALA A 101 2.05 -12.67 7.20
N GLU A 102 1.94 -12.89 8.51
CA GLU A 102 0.80 -12.43 9.30
C GLU A 102 0.81 -10.90 9.44
N ALA A 103 -0.35 -10.24 9.26
CA ALA A 103 -0.45 -8.78 9.24
C ALA A 103 0.14 -8.07 10.47
N GLY A 104 -0.11 -8.60 11.67
CA GLY A 104 0.44 -8.01 12.90
C GLY A 104 1.96 -8.13 13.00
N THR A 105 2.51 -9.28 12.59
CA THR A 105 3.95 -9.52 12.57
C THR A 105 4.63 -8.67 11.50
N ALA A 106 4.08 -8.62 10.29
CA ALA A 106 4.58 -7.78 9.21
C ALA A 106 4.61 -6.30 9.60
N ALA A 107 3.56 -5.78 10.24
CA ALA A 107 3.52 -4.39 10.71
C ALA A 107 4.64 -4.07 11.70
N ARG A 108 4.87 -4.93 12.72
CA ARG A 108 5.98 -4.78 13.67
C ARG A 108 7.34 -4.80 12.97
N THR A 109 7.55 -5.79 12.10
CA THR A 109 8.83 -5.95 11.41
C THR A 109 9.12 -4.75 10.50
N LEU A 110 8.12 -4.19 9.82
CA LEU A 110 8.30 -2.98 9.00
C LEU A 110 8.58 -1.74 9.85
N GLU A 111 7.93 -1.60 11.01
CA GLU A 111 8.22 -0.53 11.97
C GLU A 111 9.65 -0.62 12.49
N GLU A 112 10.08 -1.80 12.96
CA GLU A 112 11.45 -2.06 13.42
C GLU A 112 12.48 -1.84 12.32
N ALA A 113 12.12 -2.16 11.08
CA ALA A 113 12.97 -1.92 9.91
C ALA A 113 13.01 -0.45 9.49
N GLY A 114 12.21 0.45 10.09
CA GLY A 114 12.29 1.89 9.86
C GLY A 114 11.31 2.44 8.82
N ALA A 115 10.19 1.76 8.56
CA ALA A 115 9.08 2.36 7.81
C ALA A 115 8.51 3.57 8.58
N ALA A 116 8.07 4.60 7.86
CA ALA A 116 7.41 5.77 8.45
C ALA A 116 5.90 5.56 8.62
N VAL A 117 5.32 4.74 7.75
CA VAL A 117 3.89 4.38 7.71
C VAL A 117 3.81 2.92 7.26
N VAL A 118 2.91 2.16 7.87
CA VAL A 118 2.61 0.78 7.44
C VAL A 118 1.13 0.66 7.07
N GLY A 119 0.75 -0.36 6.32
CA GLY A 119 -0.65 -0.52 5.98
C GLY A 119 -0.96 -1.59 4.97
N ALA A 120 -2.08 -1.38 4.27
CA ALA A 120 -2.60 -2.32 3.32
C ALA A 120 -3.27 -1.63 2.14
N ASN A 121 -3.08 -2.22 0.96
CA ASN A 121 -3.73 -1.81 -0.28
C ASN A 121 -4.11 -3.04 -1.10
N CYS A 122 -5.03 -2.86 -2.05
CA CYS A 122 -5.51 -3.91 -2.95
C CYS A 122 -6.10 -5.13 -2.21
N GLU A 123 -6.32 -6.23 -2.94
CA GLU A 123 -6.94 -7.53 -2.57
C GLU A 123 -8.36 -7.47 -1.97
N VAL A 124 -8.68 -6.46 -1.16
CA VAL A 124 -9.90 -6.40 -0.34
C VAL A 124 -10.63 -5.08 -0.50
N GLU A 125 -11.95 -5.16 -0.41
CA GLU A 125 -12.85 -4.02 -0.34
C GLU A 125 -12.82 -3.37 1.05
N ILE A 126 -13.38 -2.16 1.15
CA ILE A 126 -13.27 -1.34 2.36
C ILE A 126 -13.80 -2.01 3.64
N THR A 127 -14.87 -2.81 3.55
CA THR A 127 -15.42 -3.53 4.71
C THR A 127 -14.44 -4.56 5.28
N THR A 128 -13.75 -5.30 4.41
CA THR A 128 -12.71 -6.24 4.85
C THR A 128 -11.42 -5.51 5.24
N MET A 129 -11.08 -4.39 4.59
CA MET A 129 -9.93 -3.55 4.93
C MET A 129 -10.00 -3.03 6.37
N ILE A 130 -11.19 -2.72 6.89
CA ILE A 130 -11.40 -2.33 8.30
C ILE A 130 -10.78 -3.37 9.24
N LYS A 131 -11.05 -4.66 9.03
CA LYS A 131 -10.52 -5.76 9.87
C LYS A 131 -8.99 -5.88 9.78
N VAL A 132 -8.44 -5.63 8.59
CA VAL A 132 -6.98 -5.60 8.37
C VAL A 132 -6.37 -4.46 9.17
N VAL A 133 -6.95 -3.27 9.10
CA VAL A 133 -6.49 -2.08 9.84
C VAL A 133 -6.59 -2.29 11.36
N GLU A 134 -7.70 -2.82 11.86
CA GLU A 134 -7.85 -3.14 13.30
C GLU A 134 -6.75 -4.10 13.77
N THR A 135 -6.44 -5.12 12.97
CA THR A 135 -5.38 -6.09 13.28
C THR A 135 -3.99 -5.47 13.24
N ILE A 136 -3.69 -4.62 12.26
CA ILE A 136 -2.42 -3.90 12.19
C ILE A 136 -2.30 -2.95 13.39
N LYS A 137 -3.39 -2.26 13.76
CA LYS A 137 -3.37 -1.22 14.78
C LYS A 137 -2.98 -1.69 16.16
N THR A 138 -3.27 -2.95 16.50
CA THR A 138 -2.85 -3.53 17.79
C THR A 138 -1.37 -3.88 17.86
N HIS A 139 -0.65 -3.76 16.76
CA HIS A 139 0.74 -4.22 16.62
C HIS A 139 1.73 -3.15 16.19
N THR A 140 1.30 -1.90 15.94
CA THR A 140 2.21 -0.82 15.55
C THR A 140 1.83 0.51 16.18
N THR A 141 2.84 1.35 16.44
CA THR A 141 2.61 2.74 16.85
C THR A 141 2.53 3.71 15.68
N LEU A 142 2.94 3.27 14.48
CA LEU A 142 2.97 4.10 13.28
C LEU A 142 1.56 4.47 12.77
N PRO A 143 1.44 5.56 12.00
CA PRO A 143 0.24 5.83 11.23
C PRO A 143 -0.04 4.69 10.23
N ILE A 144 -1.32 4.42 9.99
CA ILE A 144 -1.75 3.34 9.09
C ILE A 144 -2.32 3.91 7.79
N ILE A 145 -1.81 3.43 6.65
CA ILE A 145 -2.37 3.68 5.33
C ILE A 145 -3.33 2.55 4.91
N ALA A 146 -4.48 2.92 4.34
CA ALA A 146 -5.46 1.97 3.83
C ALA A 146 -5.97 2.41 2.45
N GLN A 147 -5.78 1.57 1.45
CA GLN A 147 -6.21 1.83 0.06
C GLN A 147 -6.99 0.61 -0.49
N PRO A 148 -8.26 0.43 -0.07
CA PRO A 148 -9.08 -0.70 -0.53
C PRO A 148 -9.45 -0.60 -2.02
N ASN A 149 -9.83 -1.74 -2.60
CA ASN A 149 -10.45 -1.80 -3.91
C ASN A 149 -11.90 -1.28 -3.87
N ALA A 150 -12.45 -0.89 -5.04
CA ALA A 150 -13.86 -0.55 -5.21
C ALA A 150 -14.76 -1.80 -5.24
N GLY A 151 -14.73 -2.58 -4.15
CA GLY A 151 -15.38 -3.87 -4.07
C GLY A 151 -14.46 -5.02 -4.48
N GLN A 152 -14.97 -6.25 -4.38
CA GLN A 152 -14.27 -7.43 -4.87
C GLN A 152 -14.34 -7.49 -6.40
N PRO A 153 -13.23 -7.87 -7.09
CA PRO A 153 -13.24 -7.99 -8.54
C PRO A 153 -14.12 -9.17 -8.97
N ILE A 154 -14.96 -8.92 -9.96
CA ILE A 154 -15.72 -9.95 -10.66
C ILE A 154 -15.10 -10.12 -12.04
N LEU A 155 -14.85 -11.37 -12.43
CA LEU A 155 -14.30 -11.67 -13.75
C LEU A 155 -15.44 -11.70 -14.77
N GLU A 156 -15.52 -10.65 -15.60
CA GLU A 156 -16.47 -10.57 -16.71
C GLU A 156 -15.68 -10.51 -18.01
N GLU A 157 -15.90 -11.47 -18.92
CA GLU A 157 -15.21 -11.55 -20.22
C GLU A 157 -13.68 -11.54 -20.11
N GLY A 158 -13.14 -12.15 -19.04
CA GLY A 158 -11.69 -12.19 -18.78
C GLY A 158 -11.11 -10.88 -18.25
N LYS A 159 -11.94 -9.87 -17.93
CA LYS A 159 -11.53 -8.61 -17.32
C LYS A 159 -12.09 -8.49 -15.91
N ALA A 160 -11.26 -8.07 -14.98
CA ALA A 160 -11.72 -7.72 -13.64
C ALA A 160 -12.59 -6.46 -13.70
N ARG A 161 -13.80 -6.55 -13.15
CA ARG A 161 -14.73 -5.42 -12.96
C ARG A 161 -15.03 -5.22 -11.49
N TYR A 162 -15.25 -3.96 -11.14
CA TYR A 162 -15.51 -3.49 -9.78
C TYR A 162 -16.88 -2.79 -9.79
N GLN A 163 -17.80 -3.24 -8.94
CA GLN A 163 -19.20 -2.82 -8.97
C GLN A 163 -19.61 -1.89 -7.83
N GLN A 164 -18.77 -1.76 -6.79
CA GLN A 164 -19.08 -0.88 -5.66
C GLN A 164 -19.20 0.56 -6.15
N GLN A 165 -20.21 1.28 -5.67
CA GLN A 165 -20.40 2.69 -6.00
C GLN A 165 -19.57 3.61 -5.08
N PRO A 166 -19.19 4.81 -5.54
CA PRO A 166 -18.45 5.80 -4.73
C PRO A 166 -19.09 6.09 -3.36
N GLU A 167 -20.42 6.20 -3.29
CA GLU A 167 -21.16 6.52 -2.07
C GLU A 167 -21.15 5.35 -1.08
N GLU A 168 -21.24 4.12 -1.58
CA GLU A 168 -21.16 2.90 -0.76
C GLU A 168 -19.77 2.74 -0.15
N PHE A 169 -18.72 3.04 -0.91
CA PHE A 169 -17.36 3.09 -0.41
C PHE A 169 -17.21 4.18 0.65
N ALA A 170 -17.64 5.39 0.34
CA ALA A 170 -17.51 6.55 1.22
C ALA A 170 -18.21 6.33 2.57
N ALA A 171 -19.40 5.74 2.58
CA ALA A 171 -20.15 5.46 3.81
C ALA A 171 -19.36 4.63 4.85
N GLN A 172 -18.32 3.90 4.44
CA GLN A 172 -17.48 3.08 5.31
C GLN A 172 -16.21 3.81 5.81
N VAL A 173 -15.89 4.99 5.27
CA VAL A 173 -14.71 5.78 5.65
C VAL A 173 -14.68 6.13 7.15
N PRO A 174 -15.80 6.54 7.79
CA PRO A 174 -15.80 6.80 9.24
C PRO A 174 -15.40 5.57 10.07
N ALA A 175 -15.86 4.37 9.67
CA ALA A 175 -15.49 3.13 10.34
C ALA A 175 -14.01 2.78 10.12
N LEU A 176 -13.47 3.02 8.92
CA LEU A 176 -12.05 2.84 8.63
C LEU A 176 -11.15 3.77 9.46
N LEU A 177 -11.57 5.02 9.68
CA LEU A 177 -10.88 5.97 10.57
C LEU A 177 -10.92 5.51 12.03
N GLN A 178 -12.08 5.03 12.50
CA GLN A 178 -12.27 4.49 13.85
C GLN A 178 -11.39 3.26 14.09
N ALA A 179 -11.24 2.40 13.09
CA ALA A 179 -10.36 1.23 13.13
C ALA A 179 -8.87 1.59 13.29
N GLY A 180 -8.48 2.82 12.91
CA GLY A 180 -7.12 3.33 13.13
C GLY A 180 -6.41 3.84 11.89
N ALA A 181 -7.03 3.81 10.70
CA ALA A 181 -6.43 4.39 9.51
C ALA A 181 -6.22 5.90 9.69
N ARG A 182 -5.12 6.41 9.16
CA ARG A 182 -4.78 7.85 9.17
C ARG A 182 -4.49 8.40 7.78
N ILE A 183 -4.20 7.52 6.84
CA ILE A 183 -4.08 7.85 5.42
C ILE A 183 -5.04 6.92 4.68
N ILE A 184 -5.98 7.49 3.93
CA ILE A 184 -7.00 6.74 3.20
C ILE A 184 -6.91 7.10 1.73
N GLY A 185 -6.91 6.08 0.89
CA GLY A 185 -6.98 6.23 -0.55
C GLY A 185 -7.84 5.13 -1.18
N GLY A 186 -7.63 4.90 -2.46
CA GLY A 186 -8.28 3.85 -3.22
C GLY A 186 -7.26 3.12 -4.11
N CYS A 187 -7.48 1.83 -4.34
CA CYS A 187 -6.68 1.03 -5.25
C CYS A 187 -7.51 0.65 -6.49
N CYS A 188 -7.53 -0.61 -6.92
CA CYS A 188 -8.18 -1.02 -8.15
C CYS A 188 -9.70 -0.76 -8.14
N GLY A 189 -10.20 -0.27 -9.27
CA GLY A 189 -11.61 0.06 -9.48
C GLY A 189 -12.04 1.43 -8.94
N THR A 190 -11.20 2.10 -8.14
CA THR A 190 -11.52 3.44 -7.64
C THR A 190 -11.30 4.52 -8.70
N SER A 191 -11.88 5.69 -8.48
CA SER A 191 -11.81 6.84 -9.39
C SER A 191 -11.78 8.15 -8.61
N PRO A 192 -11.57 9.31 -9.26
CA PRO A 192 -11.65 10.60 -8.59
C PRO A 192 -12.99 10.86 -7.86
N GLU A 193 -14.09 10.23 -8.28
CA GLU A 193 -15.38 10.35 -7.58
C GLU A 193 -15.35 9.67 -6.21
N PHE A 194 -14.74 8.49 -6.10
CA PHE A 194 -14.56 7.80 -4.81
C PHE A 194 -13.81 8.68 -3.81
N ILE A 195 -12.73 9.34 -4.26
CA ILE A 195 -11.94 10.22 -3.41
C ILE A 195 -12.76 11.45 -2.99
N ARG A 196 -13.56 12.04 -3.89
CA ARG A 196 -14.47 13.15 -3.55
C ARG A 196 -15.50 12.73 -2.49
N CYS A 197 -16.18 11.61 -2.70
CA CYS A 197 -17.17 11.10 -1.75
C CYS A 197 -16.55 10.76 -0.39
N ALA A 198 -15.35 10.15 -0.37
CA ALA A 198 -14.63 9.81 0.85
C ALA A 198 -14.25 11.05 1.66
N VAL A 199 -13.73 12.10 1.01
CA VAL A 199 -13.38 13.37 1.67
C VAL A 199 -14.61 14.03 2.29
N ALA A 200 -15.81 13.88 1.69
CA ALA A 200 -17.04 14.45 2.23
C ALA A 200 -17.52 13.79 3.55
N GLN A 201 -16.84 12.75 4.03
CA GLN A 201 -17.18 12.02 5.27
C GLN A 201 -16.30 12.40 6.47
N ILE A 202 -15.36 13.33 6.29
CA ILE A 202 -14.32 13.72 7.28
C ILE A 202 -14.47 15.21 7.60
#